data_AF-A0A6L6JD67-F1
#
_entry.id   AF-A0A6L6JD67-F1
#
_cell.length_a   1.000
_cell.length_b   1.000
_cell.length_c   1.000
_cell.angle_alpha   90.00
_cell.angle_beta   90.00
_cell.angle_gamma   90.00
#
_symmetry.space_group_name_H-M   'P 1'
#
loop_
_entity.id
_entity.type
_entity.pdbx_description
1 polymer ?
#
loop_
_entity_poly.entity_id
_entity_poly.type
_entity_poly.pdbx_seq_one_letter_code
_entity_poly.pdbx_strand_id
1 'polypeptide(L)'
;MGTINIDEGLAALIAAAAASISAYMNIRSTKTAARLAAKQSVVSEDLQELSTALYEVVALSVEAMNSRSPDRFQAKIDQATKVSTRLDELRRRHRYSIPFVFEAIWYLKGMPIYVSHHRNSLSDPRVKAMKEQATSLRLEIDESLERYFFHGRAPGVLGRWKLKRLGRRLETTFQDGRPTE
;
A
#
# COMPACT_ATOMS: atom_id res chain seq x y z
N MET A 1 -19.22 10.02 61.17
CA MET A 1 -18.39 10.10 59.95
C MET A 1 -17.02 9.52 60.31
N GLY A 2 -16.76 8.25 59.98
CA GLY A 2 -15.49 7.60 60.29
C GLY A 2 -14.46 7.92 59.21
N THR A 3 -13.36 8.57 59.60
CA THR A 3 -12.20 8.78 58.73
C THR A 3 -11.44 7.46 58.63
N ILE A 4 -11.41 6.89 57.42
CA ILE A 4 -10.56 5.73 57.11
C ILE A 4 -9.11 6.23 57.13
N ASN A 5 -8.39 6.01 58.24
CA ASN A 5 -6.94 6.19 58.29
C ASN A 5 -6.32 5.04 57.48
N ILE A 6 -6.05 5.32 56.21
CA ILE A 6 -5.20 4.46 55.39
C ILE A 6 -3.79 4.62 55.96
N ASP A 7 -3.22 3.55 56.48
CA ASP A 7 -1.82 3.48 56.96
C ASP A 7 -0.91 4.13 55.91
N GLU A 8 -0.16 5.17 56.29
CA GLU A 8 0.71 5.95 55.41
C GLU A 8 1.70 5.03 54.67
N GLY A 9 2.13 3.93 55.29
CA GLY A 9 2.96 2.91 54.66
C GLY A 9 2.26 2.13 53.55
N LEU A 10 0.98 1.80 53.74
CA LEU A 10 0.14 1.15 52.73
C LEU A 10 -0.14 2.12 51.56
N ALA A 11 -0.43 3.38 51.87
CA ALA A 11 -0.63 4.43 50.87
C ALA A 11 0.63 4.67 50.02
N ALA A 12 1.81 4.73 50.65
CA ALA A 12 3.09 4.88 49.98
C ALA A 12 3.41 3.67 49.07
N LEU A 13 3.10 2.45 49.51
CA LEU A 13 3.32 1.23 48.73
C LEU A 13 2.41 1.17 47.50
N ILE A 14 1.14 1.54 47.63
CA ILE A 14 0.18 1.64 46.52
C ILE A 14 0.64 2.72 45.52
N ALA A 15 1.07 3.88 46.00
CA ALA A 15 1.58 4.95 45.16
C ALA A 15 2.84 4.53 44.38
N ALA A 16 3.77 3.84 45.03
CA ALA A 16 4.99 3.32 44.38
C ALA A 16 4.69 2.26 43.32
N ALA A 17 3.73 1.37 43.57
CA ALA A 17 3.29 0.37 42.60
C ALA A 17 2.61 1.03 41.38
N ALA A 18 1.71 1.98 41.61
CA ALA A 18 1.04 2.74 40.54
C ALA A 18 2.03 3.55 39.71
N ALA A 19 3.02 4.20 40.35
CA ALA A 19 4.09 4.92 39.69
C ALA A 19 4.97 4.00 38.84
N SER A 20 5.29 2.80 39.34
CA SER A 20 6.08 1.80 38.61
C SER A 20 5.36 1.28 37.36
N ILE A 21 4.05 1.00 37.47
CA ILE A 21 3.21 0.59 36.34
C ILE A 21 3.13 1.73 35.31
N SER A 22 2.91 2.95 35.77
CA SER A 22 2.82 4.14 34.91
C SER A 22 4.14 4.41 34.19
N ALA A 23 5.27 4.29 34.89
CA ALA A 23 6.61 4.42 34.30
C ALA A 23 6.86 3.34 33.23
N TYR A 24 6.50 2.09 33.50
CA TYR A 24 6.61 1.00 32.52
C TYR A 24 5.75 1.26 31.28
N MET A 25 4.48 1.67 31.45
CA MET A 25 3.58 2.03 30.36
C MET A 25 4.12 3.20 29.54
N ASN A 26 4.65 4.24 30.19
CA ASN A 26 5.28 5.38 29.53
C ASN A 26 6.50 4.95 28.72
N ILE A 27 7.42 4.16 29.29
CA ILE A 27 8.59 3.66 28.55
C ILE A 27 8.16 2.86 27.31
N ARG A 28 7.15 1.99 27.44
CA ARG A 28 6.61 1.22 26.33
C ARG A 28 5.97 2.11 25.26
N SER A 29 5.19 3.12 25.68
CA SER A 29 4.56 4.09 24.80
C SER A 29 5.60 4.90 24.03
N THR A 30 6.57 5.49 24.72
CA THR A 30 7.65 6.29 24.13
C THR A 30 8.50 5.48 23.16
N LYS A 31 8.86 4.23 23.50
CA LYS A 31 9.59 3.33 22.58
C LYS A 31 8.78 3.02 21.32
N THR A 32 7.45 2.86 21.46
CA THR A 32 6.56 2.59 20.33
C THR A 32 6.41 3.82 19.45
N ALA A 33 6.21 4.99 20.05
CA ALA A 33 6.13 6.27 19.37
C ALA A 33 7.43 6.61 18.63
N ALA A 34 8.59 6.41 19.26
CA ALA A 34 9.89 6.64 18.62
C ALA A 34 10.12 5.71 17.41
N ARG A 35 9.72 4.43 17.52
CA ARG A 35 9.77 3.49 16.38
C ARG A 35 8.81 3.88 15.26
N LEU A 36 7.62 4.39 15.60
CA LEU A 36 6.65 4.87 14.63
C LEU A 36 7.19 6.10 13.91
N ALA A 37 7.69 7.09 14.65
CA ALA A 37 8.29 8.31 14.10
C ALA A 37 9.46 8.00 13.16
N ALA A 38 10.36 7.08 13.54
CA ALA A 38 11.47 6.66 12.67
C ALA A 38 11.02 5.95 11.39
N LYS A 39 9.90 5.21 11.43
CA LYS A 39 9.32 4.59 10.22
C LYS A 39 8.62 5.61 9.34
N GLN A 40 7.90 6.53 9.96
CA GLN A 40 7.23 7.63 9.27
C GLN A 40 8.24 8.53 8.59
N SER A 41 9.35 8.91 9.23
CA SER A 41 10.36 9.78 8.63
C SER A 41 11.02 9.18 7.39
N VAL A 42 11.18 7.86 7.32
CA VAL A 42 11.77 7.16 6.16
C VAL A 42 10.82 7.12 4.96
N VAL A 43 9.52 7.22 5.21
CA VAL A 43 8.49 6.96 4.20
C VAL A 43 7.68 8.22 3.87
N SER A 44 7.60 9.20 4.78
CA SER A 44 6.72 10.36 4.68
C SER A 44 6.97 11.25 3.47
N GLU A 45 8.24 11.45 3.10
CA GLU A 45 8.59 12.34 1.97
C GLU A 45 8.02 11.82 0.64
N ASP A 46 8.05 10.50 0.46
CA ASP A 46 7.72 9.86 -0.81
C ASP A 46 6.39 9.09 -0.77
N LEU A 47 5.75 8.93 0.40
CA LEU A 47 4.52 8.14 0.52
C LEU A 47 3.35 8.76 -0.24
N GLN A 48 3.22 10.08 -0.15
CA GLN A 48 2.21 10.82 -0.90
C GLN A 48 2.45 10.66 -2.41
N GLU A 49 3.71 10.73 -2.82
CA GLU A 49 4.11 10.54 -4.20
C GLU A 49 3.82 9.12 -4.69
N LEU A 50 4.13 8.12 -3.87
CA LEU A 50 3.87 6.71 -4.13
C LEU A 50 2.37 6.44 -4.26
N SER A 51 1.55 6.90 -3.32
CA SER A 51 0.09 6.71 -3.37
C SER A 51 -0.52 7.42 -4.59
N THR A 52 -0.04 8.62 -4.92
CA THR A 52 -0.46 9.35 -6.12
C THR A 52 -0.11 8.56 -7.38
N ALA A 53 1.13 8.08 -7.51
CA ALA A 53 1.56 7.31 -8.68
C ALA A 53 0.81 5.98 -8.83
N LEU A 54 0.50 5.30 -7.71
CA LEU A 54 -0.32 4.08 -7.69
C LEU A 54 -1.74 4.33 -8.20
N TYR A 55 -2.35 5.45 -7.81
CA TYR A 55 -3.65 5.85 -8.30
C TYR A 55 -3.60 6.22 -9.79
N GLU A 56 -2.69 7.11 -10.16
CA GLU A 56 -2.57 7.64 -11.52
C GLU A 56 -2.31 6.55 -12.56
N VAL A 57 -1.43 5.58 -12.28
CA VAL A 57 -1.13 4.51 -13.25
C VAL A 57 -2.37 3.67 -13.57
N VAL A 58 -3.21 3.39 -12.56
CA VAL A 58 -4.44 2.63 -12.73
C VAL A 58 -5.51 3.50 -13.40
N ALA A 59 -5.71 4.73 -12.94
CA ALA A 59 -6.71 5.64 -13.47
C ALA A 59 -6.47 5.93 -14.95
N LEU A 60 -5.25 6.29 -15.34
CA LEU A 60 -4.90 6.57 -16.73
C LEU A 60 -5.04 5.33 -17.62
N SER A 61 -4.65 4.16 -17.12
CA SER A 61 -4.84 2.89 -17.85
C SER A 61 -6.32 2.58 -18.06
N VAL A 62 -7.17 2.85 -17.05
CA VAL A 62 -8.63 2.68 -17.15
C VAL A 62 -9.27 3.68 -18.09
N GLU A 63 -8.83 4.93 -18.07
CA GLU A 63 -9.28 5.95 -19.02
C GLU A 63 -8.89 5.61 -20.45
N ALA A 64 -7.69 5.04 -20.67
CA ALA A 64 -7.28 4.52 -21.96
C ALA A 64 -8.25 3.42 -22.44
N MET A 65 -8.57 2.43 -21.58
CA MET A 65 -9.53 1.36 -21.91
C MET A 65 -10.92 1.86 -22.30
N ASN A 66 -11.36 3.01 -21.78
CA ASN A 66 -12.67 3.59 -22.09
C ASN A 66 -12.62 4.57 -23.28
N SER A 67 -11.45 4.86 -23.83
CA SER A 67 -11.28 5.84 -24.89
C SER A 67 -11.71 5.28 -26.24
N ARG A 68 -12.65 5.97 -26.90
CA ARG A 68 -13.11 5.61 -28.27
C ARG A 68 -12.20 6.12 -29.39
N SER A 69 -11.33 7.09 -29.09
CA SER A 69 -10.42 7.69 -30.05
C SER A 69 -9.02 7.05 -29.94
N PRO A 70 -8.43 6.60 -31.06
CA PRO A 70 -7.05 6.11 -31.09
C PRO A 70 -6.03 7.08 -30.49
N ASP A 71 -6.14 8.38 -30.82
CA ASP A 71 -5.19 9.39 -30.37
C ASP A 71 -5.31 9.63 -28.86
N ARG A 72 -6.56 9.65 -28.34
CA ARG A 72 -6.80 9.77 -26.90
C ARG A 72 -6.31 8.54 -26.14
N PHE A 73 -6.51 7.35 -26.71
CA PHE A 73 -5.98 6.10 -26.15
C PHE A 73 -4.46 6.20 -26.01
N GLN A 74 -3.76 6.54 -27.10
CA GLN A 74 -2.30 6.61 -27.10
C GLN A 74 -1.79 7.68 -26.12
N ALA A 75 -2.38 8.87 -26.11
CA ALA A 75 -2.00 9.93 -25.18
C ALA A 75 -2.14 9.50 -23.71
N LYS A 76 -3.18 8.74 -23.37
CA LYS A 76 -3.39 8.20 -22.01
C LYS A 76 -2.40 7.08 -21.67
N ILE A 77 -2.08 6.20 -22.63
CA ILE A 77 -1.04 5.19 -22.45
C ILE A 77 0.34 5.81 -22.25
N ASP A 78 0.68 6.87 -22.99
CA ASP A 78 1.95 7.57 -22.83
C ASP A 78 2.05 8.24 -21.46
N GLN A 79 0.97 8.87 -20.98
CA GLN A 79 0.89 9.41 -19.61
C GLN A 79 1.04 8.30 -18.57
N ALA A 80 0.30 7.19 -18.72
CA ALA A 80 0.37 6.06 -17.80
C ALA A 80 1.76 5.42 -17.77
N THR A 81 2.46 5.38 -18.90
CA THR A 81 3.83 4.87 -19.01
C THR A 81 4.82 5.77 -18.28
N LYS A 82 4.69 7.10 -18.38
CA LYS A 82 5.50 8.04 -17.59
C LYS A 82 5.31 7.85 -16.09
N VAL A 83 4.05 7.69 -15.65
CA VAL A 83 3.73 7.41 -14.25
C VAL A 83 4.28 6.04 -13.82
N SER A 84 4.20 5.03 -14.69
CA SER A 84 4.78 3.69 -14.43
C SER A 84 6.29 3.73 -14.19
N THR A 85 7.03 4.54 -14.97
CA THR A 85 8.48 4.74 -14.76
C THR A 85 8.76 5.39 -13.40
N ARG A 86 8.03 6.46 -13.05
CA ARG A 86 8.12 7.13 -11.75
C ARG A 86 7.79 6.17 -10.61
N LEU A 87 6.73 5.37 -10.76
CA LEU A 87 6.33 4.37 -9.78
C LEU A 87 7.42 3.30 -9.58
N ASP A 88 8.12 2.90 -10.65
CA ASP A 88 9.23 1.96 -10.55
C ASP A 88 10.45 2.56 -9.83
N GLU A 89 10.72 3.85 -10.01
CA GLU A 89 11.75 4.57 -9.26
C GLU A 89 11.45 4.61 -7.76
N LEU A 90 10.23 5.02 -7.39
CA LEU A 90 9.76 5.03 -6.00
C LEU A 90 9.83 3.63 -5.39
N ARG A 91 9.36 2.62 -6.12
CA ARG A 91 9.43 1.20 -5.71
C ARG A 91 10.86 0.76 -5.42
N ARG A 92 11.83 1.14 -6.26
CA ARG A 92 13.26 0.82 -6.05
C ARG A 92 13.83 1.54 -4.83
N ARG A 93 13.53 2.84 -4.67
CA ARG A 93 13.99 3.65 -3.54
C ARG A 93 13.53 3.07 -2.20
N HIS A 94 12.29 2.59 -2.13
CA HIS A 94 11.73 2.03 -0.89
C HIS A 94 11.76 0.50 -0.82
N ARG A 95 12.60 -0.17 -1.63
CA ARG A 95 12.71 -1.65 -1.62
C ARG A 95 12.91 -2.22 -0.23
N TYR A 96 13.71 -1.55 0.61
CA TYR A 96 14.01 -1.99 1.97
C TYR A 96 13.05 -1.41 3.03
N SER A 97 12.41 -0.27 2.75
CA SER A 97 11.49 0.38 3.69
C SER A 97 10.09 -0.24 3.69
N ILE A 98 9.61 -0.69 2.52
CA ILE A 98 8.28 -1.30 2.33
C ILE A 98 8.37 -2.58 1.47
N PRO A 99 9.21 -3.57 1.85
CA PRO A 99 9.46 -4.77 1.04
C PRO A 99 8.20 -5.60 0.78
N PHE A 100 7.18 -5.47 1.63
CA PHE A 100 5.94 -6.25 1.57
C PHE A 100 5.00 -5.85 0.43
N VAL A 101 5.12 -4.64 -0.15
CA VAL A 101 4.37 -4.23 -1.35
C VAL A 101 5.21 -4.24 -2.63
N PHE A 102 6.51 -4.51 -2.53
CA PHE A 102 7.44 -4.38 -3.66
C PHE A 102 7.05 -5.21 -4.89
N GLU A 103 6.66 -6.47 -4.69
CA GLU A 103 6.19 -7.37 -5.76
C GLU A 103 4.82 -6.91 -6.30
N ALA A 104 3.92 -6.47 -5.42
CA ALA A 104 2.59 -5.98 -5.79
C ALA A 104 2.66 -4.73 -6.68
N ILE A 105 3.55 -3.78 -6.36
CA ILE A 105 3.79 -2.57 -7.18
C ILE A 105 4.37 -2.97 -8.55
N TRP A 106 5.25 -3.99 -8.60
CA TRP A 106 5.81 -4.48 -9.86
C TRP A 106 4.74 -4.97 -10.83
N TYR A 107 3.72 -5.68 -10.33
CA TYR A 107 2.58 -6.09 -11.14
C TYR A 107 1.75 -4.90 -11.61
N LEU A 108 1.43 -3.99 -10.69
CA LEU A 108 0.55 -2.86 -10.99
C LEU A 108 1.16 -1.89 -12.01
N LYS A 109 2.48 -1.65 -11.94
CA LYS A 109 3.17 -0.79 -12.92
C LYS A 109 3.11 -1.33 -14.35
N GLY A 110 2.85 -2.64 -14.53
CA GLY A 110 2.69 -3.27 -15.85
C GLY A 110 1.38 -2.94 -16.55
N MET A 111 0.41 -2.33 -15.85
CA MET A 111 -0.93 -2.07 -16.38
C MET A 111 -0.96 -1.34 -17.74
N PRO A 112 -0.16 -0.29 -18.01
CA PRO A 112 -0.17 0.38 -19.31
C PRO A 112 0.21 -0.55 -20.46
N ILE A 113 1.15 -1.46 -20.22
CA ILE A 113 1.59 -2.48 -21.19
C ILE A 113 0.45 -3.47 -21.44
N TYR A 114 -0.20 -3.94 -20.36
CA TYR A 114 -1.31 -4.89 -20.46
C TYR A 114 -2.47 -4.32 -21.28
N VAL A 115 -2.82 -3.05 -21.04
CA VAL A 115 -3.87 -2.34 -21.79
C VAL A 115 -3.47 -2.12 -23.24
N SER A 116 -2.23 -1.71 -23.50
CA SER A 116 -1.73 -1.49 -24.86
C SER A 116 -1.84 -2.75 -25.73
N HIS A 117 -1.49 -3.92 -25.18
CA HIS A 117 -1.63 -5.21 -25.87
C HIS A 117 -3.08 -5.58 -26.21
N HIS A 118 -4.05 -5.13 -25.42
CA HIS A 118 -5.48 -5.42 -25.61
C HIS A 118 -6.22 -4.28 -26.34
N ARG A 119 -5.52 -3.34 -26.97
CA ARG A 119 -6.12 -2.18 -27.66
C ARG A 119 -7.24 -2.55 -28.64
N ASN A 120 -7.08 -3.66 -29.36
CA ASN A 120 -8.03 -4.10 -30.38
C ASN A 120 -9.16 -4.99 -29.81
N SER A 121 -9.08 -5.35 -28.52
CA SER A 121 -9.99 -6.27 -27.84
C SER A 121 -10.45 -5.71 -26.49
N LEU A 122 -10.66 -4.40 -26.37
CA LEU A 122 -11.07 -3.75 -25.12
C LEU A 122 -12.43 -4.22 -24.58
N SER A 123 -13.28 -4.82 -25.42
CA SER A 123 -14.54 -5.44 -25.03
C SER A 123 -14.39 -6.84 -24.43
N ASP A 124 -13.20 -7.43 -24.45
CA ASP A 124 -12.94 -8.75 -23.88
C ASP A 124 -13.23 -8.75 -22.37
N PRO A 125 -14.03 -9.71 -21.86
CA PRO A 125 -14.25 -9.89 -20.41
C PRO A 125 -12.97 -9.92 -19.58
N ARG A 126 -11.84 -10.36 -20.15
CA ARG A 126 -10.52 -10.36 -19.51
C ARG A 126 -10.02 -8.94 -19.24
N VAL A 127 -10.27 -7.98 -20.13
CA VAL A 127 -9.90 -6.56 -19.93
C VAL A 127 -10.68 -5.97 -18.76
N LYS A 128 -11.97 -6.29 -18.65
CA LYS A 128 -12.79 -5.92 -17.50
C LYS A 128 -12.24 -6.54 -16.20
N ALA A 129 -11.88 -7.83 -16.24
CA ALA A 129 -11.28 -8.51 -15.09
C ALA A 129 -9.94 -7.88 -14.68
N MET A 130 -9.08 -7.52 -15.65
CA MET A 130 -7.81 -6.82 -15.37
C MET A 130 -8.05 -5.47 -14.67
N LYS A 131 -9.04 -4.68 -15.12
CA LYS A 131 -9.41 -3.42 -14.45
C LYS A 131 -9.80 -3.63 -12.99
N GLU A 132 -10.67 -4.60 -12.72
CA GLU A 132 -11.14 -4.91 -11.36
C GLU A 132 -10.01 -5.41 -10.47
N GLN A 133 -9.14 -6.27 -11.01
CA GLN A 133 -7.98 -6.82 -10.30
C GLN A 133 -6.92 -5.75 -10.02
N ALA A 134 -6.59 -4.89 -10.98
CA ALA A 134 -5.66 -3.78 -10.80
C ALA A 134 -6.17 -2.79 -9.75
N THR A 135 -7.46 -2.46 -9.78
CA THR A 135 -8.09 -1.58 -8.79
C THR A 135 -8.06 -2.20 -7.39
N SER A 136 -8.38 -3.50 -7.28
CA SER A 136 -8.31 -4.24 -6.02
C SER A 136 -6.90 -4.33 -5.46
N LEU A 137 -5.91 -4.57 -6.33
CA LEU A 137 -4.50 -4.62 -5.97
C LEU A 137 -4.01 -3.26 -5.47
N ARG A 138 -4.36 -2.17 -6.15
CA ARG A 138 -4.06 -0.80 -5.72
C ARG A 138 -4.62 -0.52 -4.32
N LEU A 139 -5.90 -0.80 -4.10
CA LEU A 139 -6.55 -0.57 -2.80
C LEU A 139 -5.87 -1.36 -1.68
N GLU A 140 -5.47 -2.61 -1.93
CA GLU A 140 -4.77 -3.42 -0.94
C GLU A 140 -3.36 -2.87 -0.63
N ILE A 141 -2.67 -2.34 -1.64
CA ILE A 141 -1.37 -1.67 -1.48
C ILE A 141 -1.55 -0.41 -0.63
N ASP A 142 -2.51 0.46 -1.00
CA ASP A 142 -2.82 1.70 -0.29
C ASP A 142 -3.16 1.42 1.18
N GLU A 143 -4.04 0.45 1.46
CA GLU A 143 -4.41 0.06 2.82
C GLU A 143 -3.20 -0.48 3.61
N SER A 144 -2.34 -1.28 2.96
CA SER A 144 -1.13 -1.82 3.59
C SER A 144 -0.12 -0.72 3.94
N LEU A 145 0.01 0.27 3.05
CA LEU A 145 0.87 1.44 3.25
C LEU A 145 0.31 2.36 4.34
N GLU A 146 -0.99 2.61 4.34
CA GLU A 146 -1.69 3.41 5.34
C GLU A 146 -1.53 2.80 6.74
N ARG A 147 -1.79 1.49 6.88
CA ARG A 147 -1.59 0.77 8.14
C ARG A 147 -0.13 0.81 8.59
N TYR A 148 0.81 0.69 7.64
CA TYR A 148 2.22 0.80 7.95
C TYR A 148 2.60 2.21 8.42
N PHE A 149 2.07 3.24 7.77
CA PHE A 149 2.35 4.63 8.07
C PHE A 149 1.75 5.09 9.40
N PHE A 150 0.44 4.91 9.61
CA PHE A 150 -0.25 5.39 10.81
C PHE A 150 -0.02 4.50 12.04
N HIS A 151 0.16 3.19 11.84
CA HIS A 151 0.23 2.23 12.96
C HIS A 151 1.59 1.56 13.10
N GLY A 152 2.53 1.80 12.17
CA GLY A 152 3.85 1.17 12.18
C GLY A 152 3.81 -0.33 11.93
N ARG A 153 2.67 -0.85 11.44
CA ARG A 153 2.38 -2.28 11.30
C ARG A 153 2.42 -2.68 9.83
N ALA A 154 3.42 -3.48 9.47
CA ALA A 154 3.44 -4.14 8.18
C ALA A 154 2.32 -5.21 8.13
N PRO A 155 1.79 -5.54 6.94
CA PRO A 155 0.86 -6.66 6.82
C PRO A 155 1.51 -7.95 7.33
N GLY A 156 0.72 -8.73 8.06
CA GLY A 156 1.08 -10.08 8.48
C GLY A 156 1.19 -11.03 7.28
N VAL A 157 1.50 -12.30 7.56
CA VAL A 157 1.71 -13.34 6.52
C VAL A 157 0.54 -13.43 5.54
N LEU A 158 -0.70 -13.43 6.06
CA LEU A 158 -1.91 -13.47 5.24
C LEU A 158 -2.06 -12.25 4.33
N GLY A 159 -1.78 -11.04 4.84
CA GLY A 159 -1.85 -9.81 4.04
C GLY A 159 -0.81 -9.79 2.93
N ARG A 160 0.42 -10.23 3.23
CA ARG A 160 1.48 -10.37 2.21
C ARG A 160 1.11 -11.38 1.14
N TRP A 161 0.55 -12.52 1.54
CA TRP A 161 0.07 -13.53 0.61
C TRP A 161 -1.08 -13.01 -0.27
N LYS A 162 -2.02 -12.26 0.32
CA LYS A 162 -3.13 -11.62 -0.42
C LYS A 162 -2.61 -10.64 -1.48
N LEU A 163 -1.67 -9.76 -1.13
CA LEU A 163 -1.01 -8.85 -2.08
C LEU A 163 -0.37 -9.61 -3.25
N LYS A 164 0.41 -10.66 -2.93
CA LYS A 164 1.05 -11.49 -3.94
C LYS A 164 0.04 -12.21 -4.84
N ARG A 165 -1.02 -12.76 -4.26
CA ARG A 165 -2.09 -13.44 -4.98
C ARG A 165 -2.82 -12.50 -5.94
N LEU A 166 -3.14 -11.29 -5.50
CA LEU A 166 -3.79 -10.28 -6.33
C LEU A 166 -2.90 -9.85 -7.50
N GLY A 167 -1.61 -9.61 -7.25
CA GLY A 167 -0.63 -9.30 -8.28
C GLY A 167 -0.47 -10.40 -9.33
N ARG A 168 -0.32 -11.65 -8.88
CA ARG A 168 -0.26 -12.82 -9.77
C ARG A 168 -1.53 -12.99 -10.59
N ARG A 169 -2.71 -12.80 -9.99
CA ARG A 169 -3.98 -12.92 -10.70
C ARG A 169 -4.08 -11.90 -11.84
N LEU A 170 -3.61 -10.68 -11.61
CA LEU A 170 -3.52 -9.64 -12.64
C LEU A 170 -2.60 -10.08 -13.79
N GLU A 171 -1.39 -10.54 -13.48
CA GLU A 171 -0.45 -11.03 -14.49
C GLU A 171 -0.98 -12.24 -15.27
N THR A 172 -1.55 -13.24 -14.58
CA THR A 172 -2.11 -14.43 -15.24
C THR A 172 -3.25 -14.06 -16.18
N THR A 173 -4.17 -13.17 -15.76
CA THR A 173 -5.26 -12.70 -16.63
C THR A 173 -4.72 -12.02 -17.90
N PHE A 174 -3.62 -11.28 -17.79
CA PHE A 174 -2.92 -10.71 -18.94
C PHE A 174 -2.26 -11.78 -19.82
N GLN A 175 -1.53 -12.73 -19.23
CA GLN A 175 -0.81 -13.78 -19.96
C GLN A 175 -1.76 -14.71 -20.72
N ASP A 176 -2.89 -15.10 -20.12
CA ASP A 176 -3.93 -15.90 -20.77
C ASP A 176 -4.59 -15.17 -21.95
N GLY A 177 -4.50 -13.84 -21.96
CA GLY A 177 -5.01 -12.93 -22.99
C GLY A 177 -4.03 -12.63 -24.13
N ARG A 178 -2.75 -13.05 -24.02
CA ARG A 178 -1.80 -12.83 -25.11
C ARG A 178 -2.21 -13.64 -26.33
N PRO A 179 -2.27 -13.03 -27.53
CA PRO A 179 -2.32 -13.79 -28.77
C PRO A 179 -1.11 -14.74 -28.77
N THR A 180 -1.33 -16.04 -28.88
CA THR A 180 -0.27 -16.98 -29.27
C THR A 180 0.15 -16.58 -30.67
N GLU A 181 1.40 -16.14 -30.82
CA GLU A 181 2.05 -15.97 -32.13
C GLU A 181 2.01 -17.28 -32.92
#